data_AF-A0AAX2IBC2-F1
#
_entry.id   AF-A0AAX2IBC2-F1
#
_cell.length_a   1.000
_cell.length_b   1.000
_cell.length_c   1.000
_cell.angle_alpha   90.00
_cell.angle_beta   90.00
_cell.angle_gamma   90.00
#
_symmetry.space_group_name_H-M   'P 1'
#
loop_
_entity.id
_entity.type
_entity.pdbx_description
1 polymer ?
#
loop_
_entity_poly.entity_id
_entity_poly.type
_entity_poly.pdbx_seq_one_letter_code
_entity_poly.pdbx_strand_id
1 'polypeptide(L)' 'MPYTITIDDSSKQALLFVEYAKSLDFARVTKSSIFSNKELTAKEKAFKEMITERVKEVKAVRTGKVQTRDLDEVLNEL' A
#
# COMPACT_ATOMS: atom_id res chain seq x y z
N MET A 1 8.04 28.38 -9.04
CA MET A 1 8.97 27.37 -9.56
C MET A 1 9.58 26.64 -8.37
N PRO A 2 9.57 25.31 -8.31
CA PRO A 2 10.14 24.56 -7.20
C PRO A 2 11.68 24.55 -7.27
N TYR A 3 12.34 24.64 -6.11
CA TYR A 3 13.79 24.45 -5.98
C TYR A 3 14.08 23.06 -5.43
N THR A 4 15.13 22.41 -5.94
CA THR A 4 15.55 21.06 -5.54
C THR A 4 16.93 21.11 -4.89
N ILE A 5 17.07 20.49 -3.72
CA ILE A 5 18.34 20.32 -3.02
C ILE A 5 18.64 18.82 -2.95
N THR A 6 19.81 18.41 -3.44
CA THR A 6 20.28 17.02 -3.33
C THR A 6 21.14 16.89 -2.08
N ILE A 7 20.78 15.93 -1.23
CA ILE A 7 21.45 15.67 0.05
C ILE A 7 21.96 14.24 0.03
N ASP A 8 23.27 14.06 0.21
CA ASP A 8 23.88 12.76 0.47
C ASP A 8 23.69 12.39 1.94
N ASP A 9 23.18 11.19 2.21
CA ASP A 9 22.89 10.70 3.57
C ASP A 9 24.12 10.11 4.29
N SER A 10 25.32 10.25 3.69
CA SER A 10 26.59 9.80 4.26
C SER A 10 27.03 10.51 5.54
N SER A 11 26.50 11.70 5.84
CA SER A 11 26.88 12.51 7.02
C SER A 11 25.74 12.68 8.03
N LYS A 12 26.08 12.63 9.34
CA LYS A 12 25.14 12.96 10.43
C LYS A 12 24.56 14.38 10.30
N GLN A 13 25.34 15.32 9.77
CA GLN A 13 24.90 16.70 9.57
C GLN A 13 23.81 16.79 8.49
N ALA A 14 23.92 15.96 7.46
CA ALA A 14 22.92 15.88 6.40
C ALA A 14 21.59 15.35 6.93
N LEU A 15 21.61 14.36 7.83
CA LEU A 15 20.41 13.85 8.48
C LEU A 15 19.72 14.91 9.36
N LEU A 16 20.49 15.65 10.16
CA LEU A 16 19.96 16.76 10.97
C LEU A 16 19.33 17.85 10.11
N PHE A 17 19.93 18.17 8.96
CA PHE A 17 19.36 19.13 8.01
C PHE A 17 18.05 18.61 7.40
N VAL A 18 17.97 17.32 7.07
CA VAL A 18 16.73 16.68 6.59
C VAL A 18 15.62 16.74 7.65
N GLU A 19 15.95 16.50 8.92
CA GLU A 19 14.99 16.62 10.02
C GLU A 19 14.50 18.06 10.22
N TYR A 20 15.41 19.03 10.19
CA TYR A 20 15.06 20.44 10.22
C TYR A 20 14.15 20.82 9.05
N ALA A 21 14.49 20.41 7.82
CA ALA A 21 13.69 20.68 6.64
C ALA A 21 12.27 20.10 6.72
N LYS A 22 12.07 18.96 7.41
CA LYS A 22 10.73 18.38 7.65
C LYS A 22 9.86 19.20 8.61
N SER A 23 10.47 20.01 9.47
CA SER A 23 9.74 20.90 10.39
C SER A 23 9.21 22.17 9.73
N LEU A 24 9.70 22.50 8.52
CA LEU A 24 9.27 23.68 7.78
C LEU A 24 7.98 23.37 7.02
N ASP A 25 6.94 24.16 7.23
CA ASP A 25 5.59 23.99 6.68
C ASP A 25 5.52 24.20 5.15
N PHE A 26 6.42 25.02 4.61
CA PHE A 26 6.56 25.28 3.18
C PHE A 26 7.46 24.27 2.46
N ALA A 27 8.18 23.41 3.19
CA ALA A 27 9.14 22.48 2.61
C ALA A 27 8.53 21.08 2.46
N ARG A 28 8.83 20.43 1.32
CA ARG A 28 8.46 19.04 1.08
C ARG A 28 9.71 18.20 0.93
N VAL A 29 9.96 17.32 1.89
CA VAL A 29 11.09 16.39 1.87
C VAL A 29 10.66 15.06 1.26
N THR A 30 11.28 14.68 0.15
CA THR A 30 11.07 13.38 -0.50
C THR A 30 12.39 12.61 -0.55
N LYS A 31 12.36 11.33 -0.16
CA LYS A 31 13.52 10.44 -0.30
C LYS A 31 13.58 9.96 -1.75
N SER A 32 14.54 10.47 -2.51
CA SER A 32 14.83 9.98 -3.86
C SER A 32 15.79 8.81 -3.77
N SER A 33 15.29 7.58 -3.88
CA SER A 33 16.14 6.43 -4.13
C SER A 33 16.44 6.39 -5.62
N ILE A 34 17.52 7.05 -6.03
CA ILE A 34 18.04 6.98 -7.41
C ILE A 34 18.36 5.51 -7.82
N PHE A 35 18.46 4.60 -6.84
CA PHE A 35 18.61 3.16 -7.03
C PHE A 35 17.34 2.31 -6.78
N SER A 36 16.16 2.89 -6.56
CA SER A 36 14.92 2.11 -6.53
C SER A 36 14.37 1.91 -7.93
N ASN A 37 15.19 1.36 -8.83
CA ASN A 37 14.65 0.55 -9.92
C ASN A 37 14.21 -0.79 -9.30
N LYS A 38 13.27 -0.72 -8.36
CA LYS A 38 12.52 -1.91 -7.96
C LYS A 38 11.44 -2.04 -9.02
N GLU A 39 11.83 -2.53 -10.19
CA GLU A 39 10.90 -3.28 -11.01
C GLU A 39 10.21 -4.25 -10.04
N LEU A 40 8.89 -4.10 -9.90
CA LEU A 40 8.07 -5.05 -9.16
C LEU A 40 8.36 -6.41 -9.79
N THR A 41 9.26 -7.18 -9.18
CA THR A 41 9.56 -8.53 -9.64
C THR A 41 8.22 -9.26 -9.75
N ALA A 42 8.05 -10.09 -10.78
CA ALA A 42 6.75 -10.71 -11.12
C ALA A 42 6.01 -11.32 -9.91
N LYS A 43 6.75 -11.73 -8.87
CA LYS A 43 6.25 -12.20 -7.57
C LYS A 43 5.47 -11.15 -6.78
N GLU A 44 5.89 -9.89 -6.72
CA GLU A 44 5.18 -8.82 -6.01
C GLU A 44 3.90 -8.42 -6.75
N LYS A 45 3.86 -8.54 -8.09
CA LYS A 45 2.64 -8.34 -8.89
C LYS A 45 1.65 -9.49 -8.67
N ALA A 46 2.12 -10.74 -8.73
CA ALA A 46 1.30 -11.92 -8.47
C ALA A 46 0.75 -11.92 -7.03
N PHE A 47 1.53 -11.48 -6.04
CA PHE A 47 1.08 -11.36 -4.66
C PHE A 47 -0.01 -10.29 -4.48
N LYS A 48 0.10 -9.15 -5.17
CA LYS A 48 -0.96 -8.13 -5.18
C LYS A 48 -2.25 -8.63 -5.85
N GLU A 49 -2.15 -9.38 -6.94
CA GLU A 49 -3.31 -10.00 -7.60
C GLU A 49 -3.98 -11.02 -6.67
N MET A 50 -3.21 -11.91 -6.06
CA MET A 50 -3.72 -12.91 -5.11
C MET A 50 -4.43 -12.27 -3.90
N ILE A 51 -3.87 -11.20 -3.32
CA ILE A 51 -4.54 -10.49 -2.22
C ILE A 51 -5.84 -9.83 -2.70
N THR A 52 -5.84 -9.26 -3.91
CA THR A 52 -7.03 -8.59 -4.46
C THR A 52 -8.16 -9.59 -4.72
N GLU A 53 -7.84 -10.78 -5.22
CA GLU A 53 -8.81 -11.88 -5.38
C GLU A 53 -9.37 -12.35 -4.05
N ARG A 54 -8.51 -12.62 -3.05
CA ARG A 54 -8.94 -13.01 -1.70
C ARG A 54 -9.83 -11.96 -1.04
N VAL A 55 -9.52 -10.67 -1.21
CA VAL A 55 -10.38 -9.59 -0.68
C VAL A 55 -11.71 -9.52 -1.42
N LYS A 56 -11.75 -9.77 -2.74
CA LYS A 56 -13.01 -9.87 -3.49
C LYS A 56 -13.83 -11.08 -3.05
N GLU A 57 -13.22 -12.23 -2.80
CA GLU A 57 -13.89 -13.43 -2.28
C GLU A 57 -14.48 -13.17 -0.90
N VAL A 58 -13.70 -12.61 0.03
CA VAL A 58 -14.19 -12.28 1.38
C VAL A 58 -15.28 -11.21 1.34
N LYS A 59 -15.15 -10.22 0.45
CA LYS A 59 -16.24 -9.26 0.22
C LYS A 59 -17.45 -9.93 -0.41
N ALA A 60 -17.32 -10.83 -1.38
CA ALA A 60 -18.45 -11.54 -1.98
C ALA A 60 -19.19 -12.43 -0.97
N VAL A 61 -18.46 -13.07 -0.05
CA VAL A 61 -19.00 -13.80 1.10
C VAL A 61 -19.72 -12.85 2.06
N ARG A 62 -19.16 -11.67 2.35
CA ARG A 62 -19.76 -10.69 3.26
C ARG A 62 -20.89 -9.85 2.65
N THR A 63 -20.97 -9.77 1.32
CA THR A 63 -21.98 -9.01 0.56
C THR A 63 -23.11 -9.90 0.04
N GLY A 64 -23.19 -11.16 0.47
CA GLY A 64 -24.38 -12.01 0.31
C GLY A 64 -24.79 -12.34 -1.14
N LYS A 65 -23.84 -12.38 -2.09
CA LYS A 65 -24.15 -12.66 -3.52
C LYS A 65 -24.03 -14.12 -3.95
N VAL A 66 -23.67 -15.02 -3.03
CA VAL A 66 -23.89 -16.47 -3.23
C VAL A 66 -25.16 -16.81 -2.48
N GLN A 67 -26.17 -17.23 -3.25
CA GLN A 67 -27.51 -17.61 -2.82
C GLN A 67 -27.46 -18.40 -1.52
N THR A 68 -28.00 -17.82 -0.45
CA THR A 68 -28.60 -18.61 0.61
C THR A 68 -29.68 -19.43 -0.08
N ARG A 69 -29.42 -20.72 -0.37
CA ARG A 69 -30.55 -21.67 -0.36
C ARG A 69 -31.20 -21.46 1.00
N ASP A 70 -32.47 -21.10 0.98
CA ASP A 70 -33.21 -20.62 2.13
C ASP A 70 -32.91 -21.51 3.34
N LEU A 71 -32.28 -20.92 4.36
CA LEU A 71 -32.02 -21.59 5.64
C LEU A 71 -33.33 -22.07 6.29
N ASP A 72 -34.48 -21.51 5.86
CA ASP A 72 -35.82 -21.93 6.25
C ASP A 72 -36.25 -23.27 5.62
N GLU A 73 -35.75 -23.63 4.43
CA GLU A 73 -36.09 -24.91 3.79
C GLU A 73 -35.34 -26.08 4.46
N VAL A 74 -34.10 -25.85 4.89
CA VAL A 74 -33.26 -26.88 5.55
C VAL A 74 -33.72 -27.18 6.98
N LEU A 75 -34.32 -26.22 7.67
CA LEU A 75 -34.81 -26.39 9.04
C LEU A 75 -36.18 -27.10 9.13
N ASN A 76 -36.90 -27.20 8.01
CA ASN A 76 -38.21 -27.84 7.95
C ASN A 76 -38.12 -29.32 7.53
N GLU A 77 -36.93 -29.80 7.15
CA GLU A 77 -36.65 -31.20 6.80
C GLU A 77 -35.94 -32.00 7.91
N LEU A 78 -35.69 -31.41 9.10
CA LEU A 78 -35.19 -32.10 10.29
C LEU A 78 -36.26 -32.28 11.35
#